data_AF-A0A7X8J787-F1
#
_entry.id   AF-A0A7X8J787-F1
#
_cell.length_a   1.000
_cell.length_b   1.000
_cell.length_c   1.000
_cell.angle_alpha   90.00
_cell.angle_beta   90.00
_cell.angle_gamma   90.00
#
_symmetry.space_group_name_H-M   'P 1'
#
loop_
_entity.id
_entity.type
_entity.pdbx_description
1 polymer ?
#
loop_
_entity_poly.entity_id
_entity_poly.type
_entity_poly.pdbx_seq_one_letter_code
_entity_poly.pdbx_strand_id
1 'polypeptide(L)'
;MNTNEQDLKLASARFKRDYVAWLAIGLFFIIMALEVIMAFSIPILVKNESAWAKQVARQDMSAMFDGMRSQLRRIASSKDSRIAGEGGLLLSLFDEQAIYLRENHEKLSKRQIAEFESELRKIAPLQNKLSSKKSSAFSRTPKLDTTKIWQILENKIKTEEK
;
A
#
# COMPACT_ATOMS: atom_id res chain seq x y z
N MET A 1 16.84 82.61 22.47
CA MET A 1 16.68 81.23 21.95
C MET A 1 15.90 80.47 23.00
N ASN A 2 14.64 80.14 22.70
CA ASN A 2 13.62 79.81 23.71
C ASN A 2 13.77 78.35 24.16
N THR A 3 14.19 78.13 25.40
CA THR A 3 14.37 76.81 26.03
C THR A 3 13.10 75.95 25.98
N ASN A 4 11.93 76.59 26.06
CA ASN A 4 10.62 75.92 25.99
C ASN A 4 10.35 75.16 24.67
N GLU A 5 10.87 75.62 23.52
CA GLU A 5 10.66 74.91 22.25
C GLU A 5 11.55 73.67 22.11
N GLN A 6 12.75 73.70 22.70
CA GLN A 6 13.64 72.54 22.72
C GLN A 6 13.10 71.46 23.66
N ASP A 7 12.57 71.84 24.82
CA ASP A 7 11.97 70.91 25.78
C ASP A 7 10.72 70.20 25.23
N LEU A 8 9.86 70.91 24.48
CA LEU A 8 8.69 70.32 23.80
C LEU A 8 9.08 69.32 22.70
N LYS A 9 10.14 69.61 21.93
CA LYS A 9 10.66 68.68 20.91
C LYS A 9 11.30 67.44 21.52
N LEU A 10 12.04 67.59 22.62
CA LEU A 10 12.62 66.49 23.40
C LEU A 10 11.54 65.60 24.03
N ALA A 11 10.48 66.19 24.59
CA ALA A 11 9.34 65.44 25.14
C ALA A 11 8.61 64.65 24.04
N SER A 12 8.30 65.28 22.90
CA SER A 12 7.67 64.63 21.74
C SER A 12 8.48 63.46 21.18
N ALA A 13 9.82 63.60 21.10
CA ALA A 13 10.71 62.53 20.67
C ALA A 13 10.77 61.37 21.69
N ARG A 14 10.73 61.67 23.00
CA ARG A 14 10.64 60.63 24.06
C ARG A 14 9.32 59.86 23.99
N PHE A 15 8.18 60.52 23.80
CA PHE A 15 6.89 59.85 23.64
C PHE A 15 6.82 58.95 22.41
N LYS A 16 7.35 59.39 21.26
CA LYS A 16 7.46 58.54 20.06
C LYS A 16 8.36 57.33 20.29
N ARG A 17 9.48 57.50 21.00
CA ARG A 17 10.39 56.40 21.34
C ARG A 17 9.75 55.40 22.30
N ASP A 18 9.02 55.87 23.30
CA ASP A 18 8.34 55.00 24.26
C ASP A 18 7.18 54.23 23.61
N TYR A 19 6.47 54.83 22.64
CA TYR A 19 5.48 54.11 21.84
C TYR A 19 6.11 53.01 20.99
N VAL A 20 7.24 53.28 20.33
CA VAL A 20 8.00 52.28 19.57
C VAL A 20 8.50 51.16 20.47
N ALA A 21 8.95 51.48 21.70
CA ALA A 21 9.38 50.48 22.67
C ALA A 21 8.24 49.57 23.12
N TRP A 22 7.06 50.13 23.45
CA TRP A 22 5.87 49.36 23.80
C TRP A 22 5.39 48.47 22.65
N LEU A 23 5.44 48.98 21.42
CA LEU A 23 5.10 48.22 20.23
C LEU A 23 6.09 47.06 20.01
N ALA A 24 7.39 47.28 20.21
CA ALA A 24 8.41 46.24 20.11
C ALA A 24 8.22 45.14 21.16
N ILE A 25 7.90 45.51 22.40
CA ILE A 25 7.58 44.55 23.47
C ILE A 25 6.34 43.73 23.09
N GLY A 26 5.28 44.39 22.58
CA GLY A 26 4.07 43.70 22.12
C GLY A 26 4.35 42.71 20.99
N LEU A 27 5.11 43.12 19.97
CA LEU A 27 5.52 42.26 18.87
C LEU A 27 6.38 41.08 19.35
N PHE A 28 7.27 41.30 20.31
CA PHE A 28 8.10 40.24 20.88
C PHE A 28 7.25 39.13 21.50
N PHE A 29 6.23 39.48 22.30
CA PHE A 29 5.32 38.49 22.88
C PHE A 29 4.47 37.78 21.82
N ILE A 30 4.03 38.48 20.77
CA ILE A 30 3.28 37.86 19.66
C ILE A 30 4.14 36.83 18.93
N ILE A 31 5.38 37.19 18.59
CA ILE A 31 6.33 36.28 17.93
C ILE A 31 6.60 35.06 18.83
N MET A 32 6.84 35.29 20.12
CA MET A 32 7.05 34.22 21.09
C MET A 32 5.85 33.27 21.18
N ALA A 33 4.62 33.80 21.21
CA ALA A 33 3.41 32.99 21.23
C ALA A 33 3.25 32.17 19.93
N LEU A 34 3.53 32.76 18.77
CA LEU A 34 3.52 32.05 17.49
C LEU A 34 4.55 30.92 17.45
N GLU A 35 5.75 31.14 17.99
CA GLU A 35 6.80 30.13 18.05
C GLU A 35 6.38 28.94 18.92
N VAL A 36 5.78 29.20 20.08
CA VAL A 36 5.25 28.16 20.96
C VAL A 36 4.13 27.37 20.26
N ILE A 37 3.20 28.05 19.59
CA ILE A 37 2.13 27.39 18.82
C ILE A 37 2.72 26.51 17.69
N MET A 38 3.72 27.00 16.97
CA MET A 38 4.40 26.20 15.94
C MET A 38 5.11 24.98 16.54
N ALA A 39 5.83 25.15 17.65
CA ALA A 39 6.53 24.07 18.33
C ALA A 39 5.58 22.94 18.75
N PHE A 40 4.34 23.25 19.15
CA PHE A 40 3.34 22.23 19.49
C PHE A 40 2.57 21.68 18.29
N SER A 41 2.27 22.50 17.29
CA SER A 41 1.47 22.08 16.12
C SER A 41 2.23 21.17 15.16
N ILE A 42 3.53 21.41 14.94
CA ILE A 42 4.38 20.58 14.06
C ILE A 42 4.35 19.10 14.46
N PRO A 43 4.64 18.69 15.71
CA PRO A 43 4.62 17.27 16.08
C PRO A 43 3.22 16.67 16.01
N ILE A 44 2.16 17.44 16.22
CA ILE A 44 0.77 16.99 16.07
C ILE A 44 0.44 16.73 14.59
N LEU A 45 0.80 17.66 13.70
CA LEU A 45 0.63 17.51 12.25
C LEU A 45 1.39 16.29 11.73
N VAL A 46 2.65 16.13 12.12
CA VAL A 46 3.49 14.99 11.71
C VAL A 46 2.92 13.66 12.21
N LYS A 47 2.43 13.61 13.46
CA LYS A 47 1.74 12.41 13.99
C LYS A 47 0.51 12.06 13.17
N ASN A 48 -0.32 13.05 12.85
CA ASN A 48 -1.51 12.85 12.05
C ASN A 48 -1.15 12.40 10.63
N GLU A 49 -0.25 13.11 9.94
CA GLU A 49 0.22 12.74 8.60
C GLU A 49 0.78 11.31 8.58
N SER A 50 1.52 10.91 9.62
CA SER A 50 2.02 9.54 9.74
C SER A 50 0.90 8.50 9.89
N ALA A 51 -0.20 8.85 10.57
CA ALA A 51 -1.38 8.01 10.74
C ALA A 51 -2.19 7.92 9.43
N TRP A 52 -2.39 9.05 8.76
CA TRP A 52 -2.99 9.11 7.42
C TRP A 52 -2.20 8.30 6.41
N ALA A 53 -0.86 8.43 6.39
CA ALA A 53 0.02 7.63 5.54
C ALA A 53 -0.10 6.13 5.83
N LYS A 54 -0.34 5.74 7.09
CA LYS A 54 -0.60 4.33 7.44
C LYS A 54 -1.94 3.86 6.85
N GLN A 55 -2.96 4.70 6.93
CA GLN A 55 -4.29 4.39 6.44
C GLN A 55 -4.33 4.31 4.91
N VAL A 56 -3.65 5.22 4.22
CA VAL A 56 -3.48 5.18 2.76
C VAL A 56 -2.78 3.88 2.34
N ALA A 57 -1.66 3.52 2.97
CA ALA A 57 -0.96 2.26 2.66
C ALA A 57 -1.85 1.02 2.89
N ARG A 58 -2.73 1.02 3.90
CA ARG A 58 -3.70 -0.07 4.12
C ARG A 58 -4.72 -0.15 3.00
N GLN A 59 -5.20 1.01 2.54
CA GLN A 59 -6.18 1.09 1.47
C GLN A 59 -5.58 0.63 0.14
N ASP A 60 -4.36 1.05 -0.19
CA ASP A 60 -3.64 0.64 -1.39
C ASP A 60 -3.39 -0.88 -1.42
N MET A 61 -2.94 -1.45 -0.30
CA MET A 61 -2.76 -2.90 -0.15
C MET A 61 -4.06 -3.66 -0.37
N SER A 62 -5.17 -3.20 0.23
CA SER A 62 -6.49 -3.82 0.07
C SER A 62 -6.97 -3.74 -1.38
N ALA A 63 -6.80 -2.59 -2.02
CA ALA A 63 -7.16 -2.38 -3.42
C ALA A 63 -6.32 -3.27 -4.36
N MET A 64 -5.02 -3.42 -4.10
CA MET A 64 -4.15 -4.32 -4.86
C MET A 64 -4.61 -5.78 -4.73
N PHE A 65 -4.93 -6.21 -3.51
CA PHE A 65 -5.40 -7.55 -3.21
C PHE A 65 -6.74 -7.87 -3.90
N ASP A 66 -7.70 -6.95 -3.82
CA ASP A 66 -9.00 -7.09 -4.51
C ASP A 66 -8.83 -7.10 -6.04
N GLY A 67 -7.90 -6.30 -6.56
CA GLY A 67 -7.52 -6.33 -7.97
C GLY A 67 -7.00 -7.70 -8.42
N MET A 68 -6.13 -8.32 -7.61
CA MET A 68 -5.61 -9.66 -7.87
C MET A 68 -6.70 -10.74 -7.80
N ARG A 69 -7.60 -10.67 -6.82
CA ARG A 69 -8.77 -11.57 -6.74
C ARG A 69 -9.69 -11.44 -7.95
N SER A 70 -9.96 -10.21 -8.40
CA SER A 70 -10.78 -9.96 -9.58
C SER A 70 -10.16 -10.56 -10.84
N GLN A 71 -8.85 -10.42 -11.02
CA GLN A 71 -8.13 -11.05 -12.14
C GLN A 71 -8.19 -12.58 -12.07
N LEU A 72 -8.00 -13.17 -10.89
CA LEU A 72 -8.13 -14.62 -10.71
C LEU A 72 -9.54 -15.13 -11.00
N ARG A 73 -10.60 -14.42 -10.61
CA ARG A 73 -11.98 -14.78 -10.97
C ARG A 73 -12.18 -14.85 -12.49
N ARG A 74 -11.58 -13.89 -13.22
CA ARG A 74 -11.63 -13.88 -14.68
C ARG A 74 -10.88 -15.08 -15.29
N ILE A 75 -9.72 -15.45 -14.72
CA ILE A 75 -8.94 -16.61 -15.14
C ILE A 75 -9.67 -17.92 -14.82
N ALA A 76 -10.30 -18.00 -13.63
CA ALA A 76 -11.11 -19.14 -13.20
C ALA A 76 -12.35 -19.37 -14.10
N SER A 77 -12.82 -18.32 -14.78
CA SER A 77 -13.90 -18.38 -15.77
C SER A 77 -13.41 -18.60 -17.21
N SER A 78 -12.13 -18.95 -17.41
CA SER A 78 -11.58 -19.20 -18.73
C SER A 78 -12.16 -20.47 -19.37
N LYS A 79 -12.17 -20.51 -20.71
CA LYS A 79 -12.70 -21.66 -21.49
C LYS A 79 -11.84 -22.93 -21.35
N ASP A 80 -10.57 -22.78 -20.99
CA ASP A 80 -9.66 -23.90 -20.75
C ASP A 80 -9.84 -24.38 -19.32
N SER A 81 -10.36 -25.59 -19.13
CA SER A 81 -10.66 -26.14 -17.81
C SER A 81 -9.45 -26.21 -16.88
N ARG A 82 -8.23 -26.26 -17.42
CA ARG A 82 -6.99 -26.37 -16.64
C ARG A 82 -6.55 -25.02 -16.12
N ILE A 83 -6.59 -24.01 -16.99
CA ILE A 83 -6.33 -22.61 -16.60
C ILE A 83 -7.41 -22.15 -15.63
N ALA A 84 -8.67 -22.55 -15.85
CA ALA A 84 -9.77 -22.33 -14.93
C ALA A 84 -9.53 -22.99 -13.57
N GLY A 85 -9.07 -24.24 -13.55
CA GLY A 85 -8.75 -24.97 -12.31
C GLY A 85 -7.58 -24.35 -11.54
N GLU A 86 -6.47 -24.03 -12.21
CA GLU A 86 -5.32 -23.37 -11.58
C GLU A 86 -5.67 -21.97 -11.06
N GLY A 87 -6.44 -21.20 -11.84
CA GLY A 87 -6.98 -19.91 -11.40
C GLY A 87 -7.92 -20.04 -10.21
N GLY A 88 -8.75 -21.09 -10.18
CA GLY A 88 -9.67 -21.39 -9.09
C GLY A 88 -8.96 -21.75 -7.78
N LEU A 89 -7.88 -22.54 -7.84
CA LEU A 89 -7.06 -22.88 -6.67
C LEU A 89 -6.36 -21.65 -6.08
N LEU A 90 -5.81 -20.80 -6.94
CA LEU A 90 -5.24 -19.52 -6.51
C LEU A 90 -6.34 -18.61 -5.93
N LEU A 91 -7.53 -18.60 -6.52
CA LEU A 91 -8.64 -17.81 -6.01
C LEU A 91 -9.08 -18.28 -4.62
N SER A 92 -9.20 -19.58 -4.37
CA SER A 92 -9.60 -20.10 -3.05
C SER A 92 -8.58 -19.73 -1.97
N LEU A 93 -7.28 -19.80 -2.28
CA LEU A 93 -6.22 -19.39 -1.36
C LEU A 93 -6.33 -17.89 -1.03
N PHE A 94 -6.55 -17.05 -2.05
CA PHE A 94 -6.75 -15.62 -1.84
C PHE A 94 -8.06 -15.32 -1.11
N ASP A 95 -9.12 -16.10 -1.32
CA ASP A 95 -10.38 -15.92 -0.61
C ASP A 95 -10.22 -16.21 0.90
N GLU A 96 -9.44 -17.22 1.26
CA GLU A 96 -9.09 -17.53 2.65
C GLU A 96 -8.20 -16.44 3.27
N GLN A 97 -7.17 -16.00 2.56
CA GLN A 97 -6.32 -14.89 3.00
C GLN A 97 -7.10 -13.58 3.17
N ALA A 98 -8.13 -13.35 2.36
CA ALA A 98 -8.98 -12.18 2.47
C ALA A 98 -9.70 -12.10 3.82
N ILE A 99 -10.17 -13.25 4.31
CA ILE A 99 -10.86 -13.36 5.60
C ILE A 99 -9.86 -12.99 6.70
N TYR A 100 -8.67 -13.57 6.67
CA TYR A 100 -7.61 -13.28 7.62
C TYR A 100 -7.20 -11.79 7.60
N LEU A 101 -7.06 -11.21 6.40
CA LEU A 101 -6.75 -9.80 6.25
C LEU A 101 -7.87 -8.94 6.84
N ARG A 102 -9.14 -9.23 6.55
CA ARG A 102 -10.29 -8.47 7.06
C ARG A 102 -10.38 -8.49 8.58
N GLU A 103 -10.11 -9.62 9.21
CA GLU A 103 -10.14 -9.77 10.67
C GLU A 103 -8.95 -9.09 11.37
N ASN A 104 -7.79 -9.03 10.72
CA ASN A 104 -6.55 -8.53 11.32
C ASN A 104 -6.06 -7.19 10.75
N HIS A 105 -6.80 -6.56 9.81
CA HIS A 105 -6.35 -5.38 9.07
C HIS A 105 -6.00 -4.18 9.98
N GLU A 106 -6.73 -4.01 11.09
CA GLU A 106 -6.50 -2.91 12.03
C GLU A 106 -5.18 -3.04 12.80
N LYS A 107 -4.70 -4.27 12.99
CA LYS A 107 -3.47 -4.58 13.75
C LYS A 107 -2.21 -4.55 12.91
N LEU A 108 -2.32 -4.52 11.58
CA LEU A 108 -1.17 -4.52 10.67
C LEU A 108 -0.29 -3.28 10.85
N SER A 109 1.02 -3.53 11.04
CA SER A 109 2.09 -2.54 11.03
C SER A 109 2.42 -2.08 9.60
N LYS A 110 2.96 -0.86 9.44
CA LYS A 110 3.42 -0.35 8.14
C LYS A 110 4.42 -1.30 7.46
N ARG A 111 5.29 -1.92 8.25
CA ARG A 111 6.29 -2.87 7.74
C ARG A 111 5.65 -4.14 7.20
N GLN A 112 4.66 -4.68 7.92
CA GLN A 112 3.94 -5.88 7.51
C GLN A 112 3.11 -5.62 6.24
N ILE A 113 2.55 -4.43 6.09
CA ILE A 113 1.85 -4.01 4.86
C ILE A 113 2.82 -4.03 3.67
N ALA A 114 4.02 -3.43 3.83
CA ALA A 114 5.03 -3.42 2.77
C ALA A 114 5.55 -4.83 2.43
N GLU A 115 5.73 -5.69 3.43
CA GLU A 115 6.11 -7.10 3.22
C GLU A 115 5.01 -7.85 2.46
N PHE A 116 3.74 -7.67 2.84
CA PHE A 116 2.59 -8.28 2.16
C PHE A 116 2.45 -7.80 0.71
N GLU A 117 2.57 -6.49 0.46
CA GLU A 117 2.60 -5.95 -0.90
C GLU A 117 3.76 -6.53 -1.73
N SER A 118 4.94 -6.69 -1.12
CA SER A 118 6.07 -7.31 -1.80
C SER A 118 5.79 -8.77 -2.17
N GLU A 119 5.11 -9.53 -1.32
CA GLU A 119 4.73 -10.92 -1.61
C GLU A 119 3.65 -10.99 -2.70
N LEU A 120 2.64 -10.12 -2.64
CA LEU A 120 1.63 -10.01 -3.69
C LEU A 120 2.25 -9.68 -5.06
N ARG A 121 3.25 -8.78 -5.08
CA ARG A 121 3.99 -8.45 -6.31
C ARG A 121 4.75 -9.65 -6.89
N LYS A 122 5.20 -10.60 -6.07
CA LYS A 122 5.84 -11.85 -6.56
C LYS A 122 4.84 -12.80 -7.21
N ILE A 123 3.56 -12.74 -6.82
CA ILE A 123 2.49 -13.57 -7.36
C ILE A 123 1.92 -12.98 -8.66
N ALA A 124 1.98 -11.66 -8.84
CA ALA A 124 1.48 -10.98 -10.04
C ALA A 124 2.06 -11.52 -11.39
N PRO A 125 3.37 -11.83 -11.51
CA PRO A 125 3.92 -12.49 -12.70
C PRO A 125 3.27 -13.83 -13.04
N LEU A 126 2.90 -14.63 -12.03
CA LEU A 126 2.24 -15.92 -12.22
C LEU A 126 0.82 -15.75 -12.75
N GLN A 127 0.07 -14.78 -12.19
CA GLN A 127 -1.25 -14.41 -12.69
C GLN A 127 -1.20 -13.89 -14.12
N ASN A 128 -0.22 -13.03 -14.43
CA ASN A 128 -0.03 -12.49 -15.77
C ASN A 128 0.25 -13.58 -16.80
N LYS A 129 1.03 -14.61 -16.42
CA LYS A 129 1.28 -15.76 -17.29
C LYS A 129 -0.02 -16.51 -17.60
N LEU A 130 -0.87 -16.73 -16.58
CA LEU A 130 -2.18 -17.40 -16.73
C LEU A 130 -3.22 -16.56 -17.49
N SER A 131 -3.16 -15.23 -17.42
CA SER A 131 -4.08 -14.35 -18.14
C SER A 131 -3.64 -14.01 -19.57
N SER A 132 -2.43 -14.39 -19.99
CA SER A 132 -1.88 -13.99 -21.29
C SER A 132 -2.57 -14.68 -22.48
N LYS A 133 -2.52 -14.08 -23.68
CA LYS A 133 -3.05 -14.69 -24.92
C LYS A 133 -2.36 -16.02 -25.29
N LYS A 134 -1.15 -16.27 -24.76
CA LYS A 134 -0.41 -17.53 -24.87
C LYS A 134 -0.43 -18.28 -23.53
N SER A 135 -1.53 -18.20 -22.80
CA SER A 135 -1.65 -18.85 -21.51
C SER A 135 -1.44 -20.36 -21.66
N SER A 136 -0.49 -20.87 -20.90
CA SER A 136 -0.23 -22.30 -20.77
C SER A 136 -0.41 -22.63 -19.30
N ALA A 137 -1.28 -23.59 -19.00
CA ALA A 137 -1.39 -24.18 -17.67
C ALA A 137 0.02 -24.56 -17.15
N PHE A 138 0.28 -24.30 -15.86
CA PHE A 138 1.52 -24.73 -15.21
C PHE A 138 1.64 -26.26 -15.22
N SER A 139 0.51 -26.96 -15.09
CA SER A 139 0.41 -28.40 -15.16
C SER A 139 0.51 -28.91 -16.60
N ARG A 140 1.63 -29.56 -16.92
CA ARG A 140 1.75 -30.40 -18.13
C ARG A 140 1.30 -31.82 -17.78
N THR A 141 0.15 -32.28 -18.28
CA THR A 141 -0.05 -33.74 -18.35
C THR A 141 0.83 -34.26 -19.47
N PRO A 142 1.71 -35.24 -19.22
CA PRO A 142 2.16 -36.09 -20.31
C PRO A 142 0.90 -36.71 -20.93
N LYS A 143 0.73 -36.59 -22.25
CA LYS A 143 -0.25 -37.44 -22.94
C LYS A 143 0.18 -38.87 -22.65
N LEU A 144 -0.61 -39.60 -21.88
CA LEU A 144 -0.36 -41.02 -21.68
C LEU A 144 -0.58 -41.68 -23.04
N ASP A 145 0.51 -42.08 -23.69
CA ASP A 145 0.47 -42.80 -24.96
C ASP A 145 0.02 -44.23 -24.67
N THR A 146 -1.30 -44.41 -24.54
CA THR A 146 -1.94 -45.69 -24.26
C THR A 146 -1.61 -46.72 -25.32
N THR A 147 -1.24 -46.30 -26.54
CA THR A 147 -0.86 -47.18 -27.65
C THR A 147 0.38 -48.00 -27.31
N LYS A 148 1.38 -47.41 -26.64
CA LYS A 148 2.56 -48.14 -26.17
C LYS A 148 2.24 -49.11 -25.05
N ILE A 149 1.33 -48.72 -24.16
CA ILE A 149 0.90 -49.57 -23.04
C ILE A 149 0.14 -50.79 -23.58
N TRP A 150 -0.74 -50.59 -24.57
CA TRP A 150 -1.45 -51.67 -25.26
C TRP A 150 -0.52 -52.64 -25.99
N GLN A 151 0.50 -52.14 -26.70
CA GLN A 151 1.49 -53.00 -27.35
C GLN A 151 2.29 -53.86 -26.37
N ILE A 152 2.64 -53.30 -25.20
CA ILE A 152 3.36 -54.03 -24.15
C ILE A 152 2.46 -55.11 -23.52
N LEU A 153 1.18 -54.79 -23.28
CA LEU A 153 0.19 -55.74 -22.78
C LEU A 153 -0.05 -56.88 -23.78
N GLU A 154 -0.21 -56.56 -25.06
CA GLU A 154 -0.46 -57.56 -26.10
C GLU A 154 0.73 -58.51 -26.29
N ASN A 155 1.96 -57.99 -26.22
CA ASN A 155 3.16 -58.81 -26.27
C ASN A 155 3.30 -59.72 -25.04
N LYS A 156 2.92 -59.25 -23.84
CA LYS A 156 2.93 -60.10 -22.63
C LYS A 156 1.92 -61.25 -22.73
N ILE A 157 0.69 -60.96 -23.18
CA ILE A 157 -0.36 -61.97 -23.35
C ILE A 157 0.09 -63.06 -24.34
N LYS A 158 0.69 -62.67 -25.47
CA LYS A 158 1.24 -63.61 -26.47
C LYS A 158 2.42 -64.45 -25.97
N THR A 159 3.11 -64.01 -24.91
CA THR A 159 4.26 -64.73 -24.33
C THR A 159 3.82 -65.69 -23.22
N GLU A 160 2.68 -65.43 -22.56
CA GLU A 160 2.10 -66.31 -21.52
C GLU A 160 1.21 -67.43 -22.10
N GLU A 161 0.76 -67.32 -23.35
CA GLU A 161 0.01 -68.38 -24.07
C GLU A 161 0.89 -69.44 -24.78
N LYS A 162 2.22 -69.41 -24.58
CA LYS A 162 3.18 -70.41 -25.07
C LYS A 162 3.78 -71.22 -23.93
#